data_AF-A0A7S2P4H7-F1
#
_entry.id   AF-A0A7S2P4H7-F1
#
_cell.length_a   1.000
_cell.length_b   1.000
_cell.length_c   1.000
_cell.angle_alpha   90.00
_cell.angle_beta   90.00
_cell.angle_gamma   90.00
#
_symmetry.space_group_name_H-M   'P 1'
#
loop_
_entity.id
_entity.type
_entity.pdbx_description
1 polymer ?
#
loop_
_entity_poly.entity_id
_entity_poly.type
_entity_poly.pdbx_seq_one_letter_code
_entity_poly.pdbx_strand_id
1 'polypeptide(L)'
;IFFVRDYDPELNKNNVLARMLEHKEAIISHLSWVSLFLGFHTLGLYIHNDTVVAFGQPEKQILFEPLFAEYIQAASGKAVYQFDVLLASSTSPATAAGNQVWLPGWLEAINNPKTDLFLKIGPGDFLVHHAIALGLHVTALILVKGALDARGSKLMP
;
A
#
# COMPACT_ATOMS: atom_id res chain seq x y z
N ILE A 1 -15.56 14.62 16.30
CA ILE A 1 -16.54 15.72 16.49
C ILE A 1 -17.96 15.19 16.30
N PHE A 2 -18.32 14.74 15.10
CA PHE A 2 -19.62 14.10 14.82
C PHE A 2 -20.05 13.06 15.87
N PHE A 3 -19.19 12.09 16.18
CA PHE A 3 -19.50 11.06 17.20
C PHE A 3 -19.82 11.60 18.59
N VAL A 4 -19.31 12.78 18.96
CA VAL A 4 -19.53 13.38 20.28
C VAL A 4 -20.75 14.29 20.28
N ARG A 5 -20.94 15.09 19.22
CA ARG A 5 -21.93 16.16 19.19
C ARG A 5 -23.25 15.76 18.53
N ASP A 6 -23.19 14.96 17.47
CA ASP A 6 -24.30 14.79 16.53
C ASP A 6 -24.77 13.34 16.40
N TYR A 7 -23.96 12.36 16.82
CA TYR A 7 -24.31 10.95 16.73
C TYR A 7 -25.40 10.58 17.76
N ASP A 8 -26.57 10.15 17.27
CA ASP A 8 -27.68 9.65 18.07
C ASP A 8 -27.75 8.10 18.01
N PRO A 9 -27.51 7.38 19.12
CA PRO A 9 -27.59 5.92 19.16
C PRO A 9 -28.98 5.34 18.89
N GLU A 10 -30.05 6.05 19.24
CA GLU A 10 -31.42 5.55 19.05
C GLU A 10 -31.82 5.60 17.58
N LEU A 11 -31.48 6.69 16.88
CA LEU A 11 -31.73 6.83 15.45
C LEU A 11 -30.88 5.88 14.59
N ASN A 12 -29.70 5.47 15.09
CA ASN A 12 -28.76 4.62 14.36
C ASN A 12 -28.80 3.15 14.80
N LYS A 13 -29.78 2.77 15.61
CA LYS A 13 -29.87 1.43 16.18
C LYS A 13 -29.85 0.34 15.09
N ASN A 14 -29.02 -0.69 15.30
CA ASN A 14 -28.84 -1.85 14.42
C ASN A 14 -28.37 -1.55 12.98
N ASN A 15 -27.95 -0.33 12.67
CA ASN A 15 -27.37 -0.01 11.37
C ASN A 15 -25.85 -0.31 11.33
N VAL A 16 -25.22 -0.08 10.17
CA VAL A 16 -23.78 -0.34 9.99
C VAL A 16 -22.90 0.49 10.92
N LEU A 17 -23.30 1.72 11.27
CA LEU A 17 -22.55 2.63 12.12
C LEU A 17 -22.58 2.18 13.59
N ALA A 18 -23.76 1.81 14.10
CA ALA A 18 -23.90 1.27 15.44
C ALA A 18 -23.16 -0.07 15.57
N ARG A 19 -23.31 -0.97 14.59
CA ARG A 19 -22.61 -2.26 14.59
C ARG A 19 -21.10 -2.07 14.60
N MET A 20 -20.55 -1.13 13.84
CA MET A 20 -19.11 -0.81 13.87
C MET A 20 -18.62 -0.42 15.28
N LEU A 21 -19.39 0.40 16.01
CA LEU A 21 -19.04 0.82 17.36
C LEU A 21 -19.06 -0.36 18.35
N GLU A 22 -19.95 -1.33 18.17
CA GLU A 22 -20.03 -2.53 19.04
C GLU A 22 -18.76 -3.40 18.98
N HIS A 23 -18.05 -3.41 17.84
CA HIS A 23 -16.80 -4.17 17.65
C HIS A 23 -15.58 -3.27 17.44
N LYS A 24 -15.60 -2.03 17.95
CA LYS A 24 -14.49 -1.06 17.80
C LYS A 24 -13.14 -1.60 18.27
N GLU A 25 -13.12 -2.41 19.32
CA GLU A 25 -11.90 -3.01 19.87
C GLU A 25 -11.21 -3.95 18.88
N ALA A 26 -12.00 -4.68 18.08
CA ALA A 26 -11.45 -5.55 17.04
C ALA A 26 -10.81 -4.73 15.90
N ILE A 27 -11.45 -3.64 15.49
CA ILE A 27 -10.89 -2.75 14.45
C ILE A 27 -9.57 -2.14 14.93
N ILE A 28 -9.56 -1.59 16.15
CA ILE A 28 -8.37 -0.97 16.75
C ILE A 28 -7.25 -2.00 16.93
N SER A 29 -7.55 -3.22 17.38
CA SER A 29 -6.53 -4.25 17.58
C SER A 29 -5.88 -4.73 16.27
N HIS A 30 -6.65 -4.86 15.19
CA HIS A 30 -6.10 -5.23 13.89
C HIS A 30 -5.24 -4.11 13.30
N LEU A 31 -5.67 -2.84 13.40
CA LEU A 31 -4.85 -1.70 12.97
C LEU A 31 -3.55 -1.59 13.78
N SER A 32 -3.60 -1.89 15.07
CA SER A 32 -2.41 -1.98 15.93
C SER A 32 -1.46 -3.09 15.47
N TRP A 33 -2.01 -4.29 15.20
CA TRP A 33 -1.22 -5.42 14.71
C TRP A 33 -0.53 -5.10 13.38
N VAL A 34 -1.25 -4.55 12.39
CA VAL A 34 -0.66 -4.18 11.09
C VAL A 34 0.45 -3.15 11.27
N SER A 35 0.23 -2.14 12.12
CA SER A 35 1.21 -1.09 12.41
C SER A 35 2.49 -1.67 13.04
N LEU A 36 2.35 -2.57 14.02
CA LEU A 36 3.48 -3.24 14.64
C LEU A 36 4.20 -4.17 13.66
N PHE A 37 3.45 -4.96 12.88
CA PHE A 37 3.98 -5.85 11.87
C PHE A 37 4.82 -5.07 10.85
N LEU A 38 4.25 -4.03 10.23
CA LEU A 38 4.98 -3.20 9.28
C LEU A 38 6.19 -2.52 9.92
N GLY A 39 6.05 -2.03 11.16
CA GLY A 39 7.12 -1.36 11.90
C GLY A 39 8.33 -2.26 12.13
N PHE A 40 8.10 -3.45 12.69
CA PHE A 40 9.18 -4.41 12.98
C PHE A 40 9.91 -4.86 11.72
N HIS A 41 9.18 -5.23 10.66
CA HIS A 41 9.80 -5.79 9.46
C HIS A 41 10.47 -4.72 8.60
N THR A 42 9.83 -3.56 8.41
CA THR A 42 10.41 -2.48 7.58
C THR A 42 11.68 -1.94 8.22
N LEU A 43 11.62 -1.56 9.51
CA LEU A 43 12.78 -1.05 10.23
C LEU A 43 13.86 -2.13 10.39
N GLY A 44 13.46 -3.37 10.66
CA GLY A 44 14.38 -4.50 10.78
C GLY A 44 15.19 -4.73 9.51
N LEU A 45 14.57 -4.64 8.34
CA LEU A 45 15.26 -4.76 7.05
C LEU A 45 16.21 -3.58 6.78
N TYR A 46 15.82 -2.34 7.09
CA TYR A 46 16.73 -1.20 6.99
C TYR A 46 17.97 -1.37 7.86
N ILE A 47 17.78 -1.71 9.15
CA ILE A 47 18.89 -1.92 10.10
C ILE A 47 19.78 -3.08 9.66
N HIS A 48 19.18 -4.19 9.21
CA HIS A 48 19.93 -5.34 8.67
C HIS A 48 20.81 -4.92 7.50
N ASN A 49 20.23 -4.24 6.50
CA ASN A 49 20.94 -3.80 5.31
C ASN A 49 22.06 -2.81 5.63
N ASP A 50 21.82 -1.83 6.50
CA ASP A 50 22.85 -0.89 6.97
C ASP A 50 24.00 -1.62 7.68
N THR A 51 23.68 -2.61 8.52
CA THR A 51 24.68 -3.37 9.29
C THR A 51 25.58 -4.20 8.39
N VAL A 52 25.03 -4.94 7.44
CA VAL A 52 25.84 -5.78 6.54
C VAL A 52 26.68 -4.94 5.57
N VAL A 53 26.17 -3.79 5.13
CA VAL A 53 26.92 -2.82 4.32
C VAL A 53 28.06 -2.21 5.14
N ALA A 54 27.81 -1.84 6.40
CA ALA A 54 28.85 -1.33 7.30
C ALA A 54 29.97 -2.37 7.55
N PHE A 55 29.65 -3.67 7.50
CA PHE A 55 30.64 -4.75 7.56
C PHE A 55 31.31 -5.07 6.22
N GLY A 56 31.07 -4.28 5.17
CA GLY A 56 31.68 -4.47 3.85
C GLY A 56 31.15 -5.68 3.10
N GLN A 57 29.94 -6.15 3.43
CA GLN A 57 29.29 -7.32 2.83
C GLN A 57 27.95 -6.93 2.18
N PRO A 58 27.95 -6.02 1.18
CA PRO A 58 26.72 -5.53 0.56
C PRO A 58 25.90 -6.62 -0.14
N GLU A 59 26.52 -7.73 -0.53
CA GLU A 59 25.85 -8.89 -1.13
C GLU A 59 24.95 -9.66 -0.15
N LYS A 60 25.08 -9.41 1.16
CA LYS A 60 24.25 -10.02 2.22
C LYS A 60 23.02 -9.18 2.58
N GLN A 61 22.79 -8.09 1.85
CA GLN A 61 21.55 -7.34 1.96
C GLN A 61 20.36 -8.21 1.56
N ILE A 62 19.22 -7.99 2.22
CA ILE A 62 17.96 -8.59 1.84
C ILE A 62 17.24 -7.58 0.95
N LEU A 63 17.26 -7.85 -0.36
CA LEU A 63 16.66 -7.00 -1.38
C LEU A 63 15.46 -7.74 -1.98
N PHE A 64 14.25 -7.30 -1.64
CA PHE A 64 13.02 -7.82 -2.22
C PHE A 64 12.66 -7.02 -3.47
N GLU A 65 12.47 -7.70 -4.59
CA GLU A 65 11.91 -7.07 -5.78
C GLU A 65 10.40 -6.80 -5.60
N PRO A 66 9.89 -5.62 -5.99
CA PRO A 66 8.47 -5.28 -5.87
C PRO A 66 7.65 -5.93 -6.99
N LEU A 67 7.68 -7.27 -7.09
CA LEU A 67 7.10 -8.06 -8.18
C LEU A 67 5.65 -7.69 -8.53
N PHE A 68 4.81 -7.41 -7.53
CA PHE A 68 3.42 -7.02 -7.76
C PHE A 68 3.30 -5.67 -8.47
N ALA A 69 4.17 -4.71 -8.14
CA ALA A 69 4.18 -3.42 -8.80
C ALA A 69 4.82 -3.52 -10.19
N GLU A 70 5.86 -4.34 -10.37
CA GLU A 70 6.45 -4.64 -11.68
C GLU A 70 5.42 -5.29 -12.61
N TYR A 71 4.63 -6.23 -12.07
CA TYR A 71 3.55 -6.88 -12.79
C TYR A 71 2.50 -5.88 -13.28
N ILE A 72 2.10 -4.91 -12.44
CA ILE A 72 1.17 -3.85 -12.85
C ILE A 72 1.77 -2.97 -13.95
N GLN A 73 3.06 -2.61 -13.85
CA GLN A 73 3.73 -1.84 -14.90
C GLN A 73 3.79 -2.63 -16.22
N ALA A 74 4.13 -3.92 -16.17
CA ALA A 74 4.16 -4.77 -17.35
C ALA A 74 2.76 -5.02 -17.94
N ALA A 75 1.76 -5.27 -17.10
CA ALA A 75 0.36 -5.37 -17.52
C ALA A 75 -0.12 -4.10 -18.24
N SER A 76 0.48 -2.95 -17.90
CA SER A 76 0.25 -1.65 -18.55
C SER A 76 1.07 -1.45 -19.83
N GLY A 77 1.88 -2.42 -20.27
CA GLY A 77 2.66 -2.35 -21.51
C GLY A 77 4.13 -1.95 -21.34
N LYS A 78 4.63 -1.89 -20.11
CA LYS A 78 6.04 -1.59 -19.84
C LYS A 78 6.92 -2.82 -20.07
N ALA A 79 7.79 -2.76 -21.08
CA ALA A 79 8.56 -3.93 -21.56
C ALA A 79 9.80 -4.26 -20.71
N VAL A 80 10.26 -3.35 -19.84
CA VAL A 80 11.56 -3.48 -19.14
C VAL A 80 11.65 -4.69 -18.21
N TYR A 81 10.53 -5.18 -17.68
CA TYR A 81 10.48 -6.33 -16.75
C TYR A 81 10.31 -7.69 -17.45
N GLN A 82 10.14 -7.70 -18.79
CA GLN A 82 10.05 -8.92 -19.60
C GLN A 82 8.91 -9.89 -19.22
N PHE A 83 7.82 -9.38 -18.62
CA PHE A 83 6.60 -10.18 -18.47
C PHE A 83 5.79 -10.18 -19.76
N ASP A 84 5.37 -11.36 -20.19
CA ASP A 84 4.44 -11.55 -21.32
C ASP A 84 2.99 -11.59 -20.81
N VAL A 85 2.49 -10.43 -20.38
CA VAL A 85 1.16 -10.31 -19.76
C VAL A 85 0.40 -9.08 -20.23
N LEU A 86 -0.90 -9.26 -20.49
CA LEU A 86 -1.83 -8.19 -20.90
C LEU A 86 -1.22 -7.30 -22.00
N LEU A 87 -1.06 -5.99 -21.76
CA LEU A 87 -0.62 -5.04 -22.79
C LEU A 87 0.87 -5.15 -23.14
N ALA A 88 1.68 -5.84 -22.32
CA ALA A 88 3.06 -6.18 -22.71
C ALA A 88 3.11 -7.36 -23.69
N SER A 89 2.02 -8.15 -23.80
CA SER A 89 1.92 -9.25 -24.74
C SER A 89 1.30 -8.79 -26.06
N SER A 90 2.05 -8.94 -27.17
CA SER A 90 1.59 -8.54 -28.50
C SER A 90 0.37 -9.34 -29.00
N THR A 91 0.16 -10.54 -28.46
CA THR A 91 -0.92 -11.47 -28.85
C THR A 91 -2.13 -11.39 -27.94
N SER A 92 -2.07 -10.61 -26.85
CA SER A 92 -3.19 -10.48 -25.92
C SER A 92 -4.40 -9.82 -26.58
N PRO A 93 -5.63 -10.30 -26.30
CA PRO A 93 -6.85 -9.62 -26.73
C PRO A 93 -6.92 -8.15 -26.30
N ALA A 94 -6.35 -7.80 -25.14
CA ALA A 94 -6.29 -6.43 -24.65
C ALA A 94 -5.45 -5.55 -25.59
N THR A 95 -4.30 -6.06 -26.04
CA THR A 95 -3.42 -5.39 -26.99
C THR A 95 -4.09 -5.24 -28.34
N ALA A 96 -4.68 -6.32 -28.86
CA ALA A 96 -5.37 -6.33 -30.16
C ALA A 96 -6.51 -5.29 -30.22
N ALA A 97 -7.30 -5.19 -29.14
CA ALA A 97 -8.41 -4.24 -29.06
C ALA A 97 -7.96 -2.77 -29.00
N GLY A 98 -6.83 -2.47 -28.35
CA GLY A 98 -6.33 -1.10 -28.18
C GLY A 98 -5.47 -0.57 -29.34
N ASN A 99 -4.92 -1.46 -30.18
CA ASN A 99 -3.80 -1.16 -31.07
C ASN A 99 -4.06 -0.09 -32.15
N GLN A 100 -5.31 0.13 -32.54
CA GLN A 100 -5.66 1.08 -33.61
C GLN A 100 -6.21 2.42 -33.09
N VAL A 101 -6.26 2.63 -31.77
CA VAL A 101 -6.90 3.81 -31.18
C VAL A 101 -5.94 4.63 -30.34
N TRP A 102 -5.59 4.15 -29.14
CA TRP A 102 -4.81 4.89 -28.15
C TRP A 102 -3.51 4.17 -27.76
N LEU A 103 -3.44 2.86 -28.00
CA LEU A 103 -2.38 2.01 -27.47
C LEU A 103 -0.98 2.31 -28.05
N PRO A 104 -0.80 2.63 -29.36
CA PRO A 104 0.54 2.93 -29.87
C PRO A 104 1.20 4.12 -29.16
N GLY A 105 0.47 5.23 -28.99
CA GLY A 105 0.98 6.41 -28.27
C GLY A 105 1.20 6.15 -26.79
N TRP A 106 0.35 5.34 -26.16
CA TRP A 106 0.55 4.89 -24.79
C TRP A 106 1.81 4.04 -24.61
N LEU A 107 2.03 3.05 -25.49
CA LEU A 107 3.21 2.18 -25.46
C LEU A 107 4.50 2.95 -25.71
N GLU A 108 4.47 3.95 -26.59
CA GLU A 108 5.58 4.87 -26.79
C GLU A 108 5.89 5.66 -25.50
N ALA A 109 4.86 6.23 -24.87
CA ALA A 109 5.03 7.04 -23.66
C ALA A 109 5.53 6.21 -22.46
N ILE A 110 4.94 5.06 -22.17
CA ILE A 110 5.27 4.25 -20.98
C ILE A 110 6.67 3.60 -21.07
N ASN A 111 7.16 3.37 -22.29
CA ASN A 111 8.50 2.84 -22.54
C ASN A 111 9.56 3.94 -22.78
N ASN A 112 9.18 5.22 -22.74
CA ASN A 112 10.12 6.32 -22.86
C ASN A 112 10.84 6.59 -21.53
N PRO A 113 12.17 6.38 -21.43
CA PRO A 113 12.92 6.56 -20.19
C PRO A 113 13.13 8.03 -19.80
N LYS A 114 12.71 8.99 -20.64
CA LYS A 114 12.84 10.43 -20.39
C LYS A 114 11.58 11.04 -19.75
N THR A 115 10.60 10.21 -19.40
CA THR A 115 9.34 10.66 -18.79
C THR A 115 9.17 10.01 -17.42
N ASP A 116 8.31 10.61 -16.60
CA ASP A 116 7.96 10.09 -15.26
C ASP A 116 6.83 9.05 -15.30
N LEU A 117 6.39 8.64 -16.50
CA LEU A 117 5.29 7.70 -16.65
C LEU A 117 5.75 6.28 -16.25
N PHE A 118 5.24 5.81 -15.11
CA PHE A 118 5.56 4.52 -14.52
C PHE A 118 7.07 4.28 -14.42
N LEU A 119 7.80 5.13 -13.70
CA LEU A 119 9.25 4.97 -13.48
C LEU A 119 9.64 3.53 -13.12
N LYS A 120 10.84 3.11 -13.55
CA LYS A 120 11.36 1.78 -13.19
C LYS A 120 11.52 1.71 -11.67
N ILE A 121 10.95 0.67 -11.08
CA ILE A 121 11.03 0.42 -9.64
C ILE A 121 11.99 -0.73 -9.35
N GLY A 122 12.47 -0.80 -8.11
CA GLY A 122 13.31 -1.89 -7.61
C GLY A 122 13.24 -2.05 -6.09
N PRO A 123 14.25 -2.68 -5.48
CA PRO A 123 14.21 -3.04 -4.06
C PRO A 123 14.16 -1.84 -3.09
N GLY A 124 14.76 -0.72 -3.46
CA GLY A 124 14.65 0.53 -2.69
C GLY A 124 13.20 1.04 -2.64
N ASP A 125 12.50 0.98 -3.79
CA ASP A 125 11.09 1.35 -3.88
C ASP A 125 10.21 0.42 -3.05
N PHE A 126 10.51 -0.88 -3.00
CA PHE A 126 9.80 -1.82 -2.13
C PHE A 126 9.85 -1.37 -0.66
N LEU A 127 11.04 -1.06 -0.14
CA LEU A 127 11.21 -0.69 1.27
C LEU A 127 10.55 0.65 1.60
N VAL A 128 10.66 1.67 0.74
CA VAL A 128 10.02 2.96 1.00
C VAL A 128 8.50 2.87 0.93
N HIS A 129 7.93 2.06 0.04
CA HIS A 129 6.48 1.86 0.01
C HIS A 129 5.96 1.17 1.28
N HIS A 130 6.71 0.23 1.87
CA HIS A 130 6.35 -0.35 3.16
C HIS A 130 6.47 0.66 4.32
N ALA A 131 7.44 1.57 4.27
CA ALA A 131 7.54 2.67 5.23
C ALA A 131 6.37 3.67 5.10
N ILE A 132 5.94 3.97 3.87
CA ILE A 132 4.73 4.77 3.61
C ILE A 132 3.49 4.04 4.15
N ALA A 133 3.36 2.74 3.87
CA ALA A 133 2.26 1.93 4.37
C ALA A 133 2.22 1.93 5.92
N LEU A 134 3.38 1.81 6.57
CA LEU A 134 3.49 1.93 8.03
C LEU A 134 2.96 3.29 8.51
N GLY A 135 3.43 4.38 7.91
CA GLY A 135 2.98 5.73 8.25
C GLY A 135 1.46 5.88 8.13
N LEU A 136 0.90 5.44 7.00
CA LEU A 136 -0.55 5.48 6.76
C LEU A 136 -1.34 4.68 7.80
N HIS A 137 -0.91 3.46 8.12
CA HIS A 137 -1.61 2.61 9.09
C HIS A 137 -1.51 3.14 10.52
N VAL A 138 -0.35 3.68 10.93
CA VAL A 138 -0.18 4.30 12.26
C VAL A 138 -1.03 5.56 12.37
N THR A 139 -1.02 6.43 11.35
CA THR A 139 -1.87 7.63 11.34
C THR A 139 -3.35 7.26 11.37
N ALA A 140 -3.76 6.26 10.58
CA ALA A 140 -5.14 5.74 10.60
C ALA A 140 -5.51 5.18 11.98
N LEU A 141 -4.65 4.37 12.61
CA LEU A 141 -4.86 3.86 13.97
C LEU A 141 -5.10 5.00 14.98
N ILE A 142 -4.27 6.04 14.96
CA ILE A 142 -4.39 7.17 15.88
C ILE A 142 -5.72 7.89 15.69
N LEU A 143 -6.07 8.21 14.44
CA LEU A 143 -7.30 8.93 14.11
C LEU A 143 -8.56 8.10 14.38
N VAL A 144 -8.56 6.82 13.97
CA VAL A 144 -9.69 5.90 14.14
C VAL A 144 -9.91 5.61 15.61
N LYS A 145 -8.87 5.25 16.37
CA LYS A 145 -9.00 5.03 17.82
C LYS A 145 -9.54 6.28 18.51
N GLY A 146 -8.99 7.45 18.20
CA GLY A 146 -9.45 8.72 18.76
C GLY A 146 -10.93 9.01 18.48
N ALA A 147 -11.43 8.62 17.29
CA ALA A 147 -12.85 8.76 16.94
C ALA A 147 -13.75 7.74 17.65
N LEU A 148 -13.35 6.47 17.71
CA LEU A 148 -14.15 5.37 18.25
C LEU A 148 -14.23 5.38 19.79
N ASP A 149 -13.22 5.93 20.48
CA ASP A 149 -13.21 6.11 21.92
C ASP A 149 -13.72 7.49 22.37
N ALA A 150 -14.12 8.36 21.43
CA ALA A 150 -14.47 9.75 21.73
C ALA A 150 -15.67 9.91 22.68
N ARG A 151 -16.62 8.96 22.69
CA ARG A 151 -17.80 8.98 23.56
C ARG A 151 -17.61 8.28 24.90
N GLY A 152 -16.53 7.53 25.06
CA GLY A 152 -16.34 6.65 26.21
C GLY A 152 -15.31 5.56 25.95
N SER A 153 -14.46 5.33 26.95
CA SER A 153 -13.44 4.28 26.99
C SER A 153 -13.53 3.55 28.33
N LYS A 154 -12.84 2.42 28.49
CA LYS A 154 -12.78 1.74 29.79
C LYS A 154 -12.16 2.61 30.89
N LEU A 155 -11.26 3.54 30.54
CA LEU A 155 -10.59 4.44 31.47
C LEU A 155 -11.49 5.62 31.90
N MET A 156 -12.28 6.14 30.96
CA MET A 156 -13.25 7.21 31.18
C MET A 156 -14.54 6.85 30.42
N PRO A 157 -15.50 6.21 31.11
CA PRO A 157 -16.75 5.74 30.51
C PRO A 157 -17.62 6.86 29.95
#